data_AF-A0A6B2USQ5-F1
#
_entry.id   AF-A0A6B2USQ5-F1
#
_cell.length_a   1.000
_cell.length_b   1.000
_cell.length_c   1.000
_cell.angle_alpha   90.00
_cell.angle_beta   90.00
_cell.angle_gamma   90.00
#
_symmetry.space_group_name_H-M   'P 1'
#
loop_
_entity.id
_entity.type
_entity.pdbx_description
1 polymer ?
#
loop_
_entity_poly.entity_id
_entity_poly.type
_entity_poly.pdbx_seq_one_letter_code
_entity_poly.pdbx_strand_id
1 'polypeptide(L)'
;MTAKSRPSTPAQQTWNQGRKDGKKPAKKPKKPEGLPLVERCDHPRCGVPAVAAPAADMVRVRVRGSREPARWYCAGPCAAYGEALAEIRAIEGVPW
;
A
#
# COMPACT_ATOMS: atom_id res chain seq x y z
N MET A 1 -8.41 11.52 -26.83
CA MET A 1 -7.92 10.12 -26.93
C MET A 1 -8.37 9.39 -25.66
N THR A 2 -9.46 8.63 -25.73
CA THR A 2 -10.08 8.00 -24.55
C THR A 2 -9.58 6.57 -24.43
N ALA A 3 -8.82 6.27 -23.37
CA ALA A 3 -8.33 4.92 -23.11
C ALA A 3 -9.52 3.97 -22.88
N LYS A 4 -9.69 3.00 -23.79
CA LYS A 4 -10.64 1.88 -23.64
C LYS A 4 -10.15 0.99 -22.50
N SER A 5 -10.91 0.92 -21.41
CA SER A 5 -10.69 -0.03 -20.32
C SER A 5 -10.56 -1.44 -20.87
N ARG A 6 -9.47 -2.15 -20.52
CA ARG A 6 -9.28 -3.55 -20.91
C ARG A 6 -10.34 -4.43 -20.23
N PRO A 7 -10.92 -5.41 -20.94
CA PRO A 7 -11.87 -6.33 -20.34
C PRO A 7 -11.17 -7.16 -19.25
N SER A 8 -11.78 -7.21 -18.07
CA SER A 8 -11.40 -8.12 -16.99
C SER A 8 -11.43 -9.56 -17.48
N THR A 9 -10.38 -10.33 -17.21
CA THR A 9 -10.28 -11.73 -17.60
C THR A 9 -11.31 -12.60 -16.87
N PRO A 10 -11.72 -13.76 -17.43
CA PRO A 10 -12.72 -14.64 -16.85
C PRO A 10 -12.43 -15.01 -15.39
N ALA A 11 -11.14 -15.18 -15.06
CA ALA A 11 -10.67 -15.50 -13.72
C ALA A 11 -11.07 -14.46 -12.65
N GLN A 12 -11.21 -13.18 -13.01
CA GLN A 12 -11.67 -12.14 -12.07
C GLN A 12 -13.18 -12.23 -11.77
N GLN A 13 -13.96 -12.90 -12.63
CA GLN A 13 -15.40 -13.04 -12.47
C GLN A 13 -15.80 -14.32 -11.73
N THR A 14 -14.99 -15.37 -11.83
CA THR A 14 -15.33 -16.70 -11.28
C THR A 14 -15.37 -16.73 -9.76
N TRP A 15 -14.49 -15.97 -9.09
CA TRP A 15 -14.33 -16.07 -7.64
C TRP A 15 -15.59 -15.64 -6.87
N ASN A 16 -16.32 -14.60 -7.34
CA ASN A 16 -17.49 -14.04 -6.60
C ASN A 16 -18.73 -13.77 -7.48
N GLN A 17 -18.74 -14.21 -8.74
CA GLN A 17 -19.78 -13.85 -9.74
C GLN A 17 -20.04 -12.33 -9.82
N GLY A 18 -19.05 -11.50 -9.50
CA GLY A 18 -19.21 -10.04 -9.45
C GLY A 18 -20.07 -9.51 -8.29
N ARG A 19 -20.47 -10.33 -7.32
CA ARG A 19 -21.24 -9.91 -6.14
C ARG A 19 -20.31 -9.31 -5.08
N LYS A 20 -20.63 -8.08 -4.67
CA LYS A 20 -20.13 -7.47 -3.43
C LYS A 20 -21.36 -7.31 -2.53
N ASP A 21 -21.45 -8.12 -1.49
CA ASP A 21 -22.39 -7.96 -0.37
C ASP A 21 -23.90 -8.16 -0.64
N GLY A 22 -24.29 -8.87 -1.70
CA GLY A 22 -25.70 -9.23 -1.93
C GLY A 22 -26.64 -8.05 -2.24
N LYS A 23 -26.13 -6.82 -2.31
CA LYS A 23 -26.87 -5.62 -2.75
C LYS A 23 -26.25 -5.12 -4.06
N LYS A 24 -27.08 -4.56 -4.95
CA LYS A 24 -26.55 -3.75 -6.07
C LYS A 24 -25.58 -2.73 -5.47
N PRO A 25 -24.40 -2.49 -6.06
CA PRO A 25 -23.51 -1.47 -5.55
C PRO A 25 -24.30 -0.16 -5.50
N ALA A 26 -24.49 0.37 -4.29
CA ALA A 26 -24.86 1.76 -4.13
C ALA A 26 -23.89 2.57 -4.99
N LYS A 27 -24.41 3.58 -5.72
CA LYS A 27 -23.60 4.50 -6.55
C LYS A 27 -22.22 4.64 -5.91
N LYS A 28 -21.16 4.25 -6.64
CA LYS A 28 -19.78 4.32 -6.12
C LYS A 28 -19.65 5.64 -5.37
N PRO A 29 -19.28 5.65 -4.08
CA PRO A 29 -19.08 6.90 -3.37
C PRO A 29 -18.15 7.74 -4.24
N LYS A 30 -18.65 8.93 -4.61
CA LYS A 30 -17.90 9.84 -5.48
C LYS A 30 -16.65 10.20 -4.68
N LYS A 31 -15.50 9.69 -5.10
CA LYS A 31 -14.22 10.06 -4.48
C LYS A 31 -14.18 11.60 -4.51
N PRO A 32 -13.92 12.27 -3.38
CA PRO A 32 -13.70 13.72 -3.42
C PRO A 32 -12.62 14.00 -4.46
N GLU A 33 -13.01 14.67 -5.55
CA GLU A 33 -12.06 15.04 -6.60
C GLU A 33 -11.08 16.05 -5.99
N GLY A 34 -9.78 15.75 -6.08
CA GLY A 34 -8.71 16.66 -5.65
C GLY A 34 -8.17 16.47 -4.23
N LEU A 35 -8.78 15.63 -3.39
CA LEU A 35 -8.15 15.29 -2.10
C LEU A 35 -7.08 14.21 -2.29
N PRO A 36 -5.84 14.41 -1.80
CA PRO A 36 -4.87 13.34 -1.76
C PRO A 36 -5.44 12.20 -0.91
N LEU A 37 -5.31 10.96 -1.39
CA LEU A 37 -5.81 9.77 -0.67
C LEU A 37 -5.10 9.61 0.69
N VAL A 38 -3.88 10.15 0.78
CA VAL A 38 -3.04 10.24 1.97
C VAL A 38 -2.18 11.50 1.83
N GLU A 39 -2.05 12.28 2.89
CA GLU A 39 -1.02 13.31 2.95
C GLU A 39 0.35 12.65 2.87
N ARG A 40 1.23 13.18 2.01
CA ARG A 40 2.58 12.65 1.89
C ARG A 40 3.40 13.14 3.08
N CYS A 41 4.14 12.24 3.71
CA CYS A 41 5.13 12.65 4.70
C CYS A 41 6.29 13.36 3.99
N ASP A 42 6.53 14.63 4.33
CA ASP A 42 7.61 15.44 3.75
C ASP A 42 8.94 15.32 4.53
N HIS A 43 8.99 14.50 5.57
CA HIS A 43 10.21 14.32 6.35
C HIS A 43 11.28 13.62 5.51
N PRO A 44 12.47 14.24 5.30
CA PRO A 44 13.43 13.81 4.28
C PRO A 44 14.04 12.43 4.54
N ARG A 45 14.00 11.96 5.80
CA ARG A 45 14.47 10.62 6.17
C ARG A 45 13.36 9.57 6.23
N CYS A 46 12.09 9.92 6.04
CA CYS A 46 10.99 8.95 6.08
C CYS A 46 11.05 8.00 4.86
N GLY A 47 10.97 6.70 5.11
CA GLY A 47 11.05 5.65 4.09
C GLY A 47 12.46 5.31 3.58
N VAL A 48 13.52 5.92 4.11
CA VAL A 48 14.89 5.64 3.65
C VAL A 48 15.44 4.35 4.28
N PRO A 49 16.38 3.64 3.62
CA PRO A 49 17.01 2.45 4.19
C PRO A 49 17.66 2.71 5.56
N ALA A 50 17.43 1.79 6.50
CA ALA A 50 17.97 1.85 7.86
C ALA A 50 19.39 1.27 7.94
N VAL A 51 20.30 1.85 7.14
CA VAL A 51 21.74 1.52 7.11
C VAL A 51 22.55 2.39 8.08
N ALA A 52 22.14 3.64 8.29
CA ALA A 52 22.77 4.58 9.21
C ALA A 52 21.89 4.81 10.46
N ALA A 53 22.46 5.45 11.48
CA ALA A 53 21.75 5.83 12.70
C ALA A 53 20.47 6.66 12.39
N PRO A 54 19.39 6.49 13.17
CA PRO A 54 18.11 7.16 12.91
C PRO A 54 18.24 8.69 13.05
N ALA A 55 17.28 9.43 12.48
CA ALA A 55 17.03 10.78 12.98
C ALA A 55 16.32 10.68 14.35
N ALA A 56 16.31 11.76 15.13
CA ALA A 56 15.47 11.82 16.32
C ALA A 56 14.02 11.41 15.98
N ASP A 57 13.39 10.65 16.87
CA ASP A 57 11.98 10.23 16.79
C ASP A 57 11.58 9.37 15.58
N MET A 58 12.56 8.70 14.97
CA MET A 58 12.32 7.73 13.91
C MET A 58 12.32 6.30 14.41
N VAL A 59 11.40 5.49 13.88
CA VAL A 59 11.29 4.07 14.20
C VAL A 59 11.80 3.21 13.05
N ARG A 60 12.46 2.11 13.41
CA ARG A 60 12.96 1.14 12.44
C ARG A 60 11.83 0.17 12.12
N VAL A 61 11.39 0.15 10.87
CA VAL A 61 10.42 -0.83 10.39
C VAL A 61 11.16 -1.96 9.69
N ARG A 62 10.83 -3.20 10.07
CA ARG A 62 11.34 -4.43 9.46
C ARG A 62 10.31 -5.54 9.63
N VAL A 63 9.98 -6.24 8.54
CA VAL A 63 9.13 -7.43 8.60
C VAL A 63 10.02 -8.67 8.84
N ARG A 64 9.72 -9.42 9.90
CA ARG A 64 10.48 -10.63 10.25
C ARG A 64 10.33 -11.68 9.14
N GLY A 65 11.44 -12.25 8.70
CA GLY A 65 11.46 -13.24 7.63
C GLY A 65 11.36 -12.65 6.21
N SER A 66 11.13 -11.33 6.07
CA SER A 66 11.19 -10.66 4.77
C SER A 66 12.63 -10.44 4.31
N ARG A 67 12.83 -10.45 2.98
CA ARG A 67 14.07 -10.03 2.31
C ARG A 67 14.15 -8.51 2.10
N GLU A 68 13.06 -7.79 2.37
CA GLU A 68 13.08 -6.35 2.20
C GLU A 68 14.01 -5.69 3.25
N PRO A 69 14.84 -4.71 2.84
CA PRO A 69 15.66 -3.97 3.78
C PRO A 69 14.80 -3.19 4.79
N ALA A 70 15.26 -3.17 6.04
CA ALA A 70 14.67 -2.31 7.06
C ALA A 70 14.76 -0.83 6.63
N ARG A 71 13.76 -0.02 7.02
CA ARG A 71 13.66 1.40 6.68
C ARG A 71 13.31 2.24 7.91
N TRP A 72 13.71 3.51 7.90
CA TRP A 72 13.34 4.48 8.93
C TRP A 72 12.04 5.18 8.57
N TYR A 73 11.14 5.31 9.53
CA TYR A 73 9.89 6.07 9.37
C TYR A 73 9.68 7.00 10.56
N CYS A 74 8.93 8.09 10.35
CA CYS A 74 8.40 8.84 11.48
C CYS A 74 7.52 7.92 12.33
N ALA A 75 7.41 8.20 13.63
CA ALA A 75 6.49 7.48 14.51
C ALA A 75 5.03 7.58 14.03
N GLY A 76 4.18 6.67 14.50
CA GLY A 76 2.74 6.67 14.22
C GLY A 76 2.39 6.22 12.79
N PRO A 77 1.55 6.96 12.05
CA PRO A 77 0.99 6.50 10.78
C PRO A 77 2.03 6.13 9.71
N CYS A 78 3.17 6.83 9.67
CA CYS A 78 4.24 6.54 8.71
C CYS A 78 4.85 5.16 8.94
N ALA A 79 5.03 4.76 10.20
CA ALA A 79 5.56 3.45 10.56
C ALA A 79 4.59 2.33 10.16
N ALA A 80 3.29 2.49 10.46
CA ALA A 80 2.26 1.52 10.09
C ALA A 80 2.14 1.38 8.55
N TYR A 81 2.21 2.50 7.82
CA TYR A 81 2.23 2.48 6.35
C TYR A 81 3.49 1.77 5.81
N GLY A 82 4.64 2.04 6.41
CA GLY A 82 5.91 1.39 6.06
C GLY A 82 5.87 -0.13 6.28
N GLU A 83 5.27 -0.57 7.39
CA GLU A 83 5.10 -1.99 7.71
C GLU A 83 4.17 -2.68 6.71
N ALA A 84 3.02 -2.08 6.41
CA ALA A 84 2.08 -2.62 5.43
C ALA A 84 2.70 -2.73 4.02
N LEU A 85 3.43 -1.69 3.58
CA LEU A 85 4.18 -1.76 2.32
C LEU A 85 5.20 -2.89 2.33
N ALA A 86 5.83 -3.11 3.48
CA ALA A 86 6.87 -4.10 3.60
C ALA A 86 6.34 -5.54 3.57
N GLU A 87 5.18 -5.77 4.18
CA GLU A 87 4.46 -7.04 4.08
C GLU A 87 4.02 -7.32 2.65
N ILE A 88 3.46 -6.33 1.94
CA ILE A 88 3.03 -6.47 0.55
C ILE A 88 4.22 -6.84 -0.35
N ARG A 89 5.35 -6.14 -0.22
CA ARG A 89 6.57 -6.44 -1.00
C ARG A 89 7.18 -7.78 -0.63
N ALA A 90 7.08 -8.19 0.64
CA ALA A 90 7.52 -9.51 1.06
C ALA A 90 6.75 -10.61 0.34
N ILE A 91 5.43 -10.43 0.13
CA ILE A 91 4.58 -11.35 -0.62
C ILE A 91 4.95 -11.34 -2.11
N GLU A 92 5.12 -10.17 -2.73
CA GLU A 92 5.49 -10.05 -4.15
C GLU A 92 6.88 -10.64 -4.47
N GLY A 93 7.78 -10.69 -3.48
CA GLY A 93 9.13 -11.24 -3.61
C GLY A 93 9.26 -12.75 -3.34
N VAL A 94 8.16 -13.47 -3.13
CA VAL A 94 8.18 -14.94 -2.98
C VAL A 94 8.10 -15.59 -4.36
N PRO A 95 9.13 -16.35 -4.81
CA PRO A 95 8.99 -17.20 -5.99
C PRO A 95 8.08 -18.36 -5.61
N TRP A 96 6.87 -18.38 -6.15
CA TRP A 96 6.12 -19.63 -6.34
C TRP A 96 6.63 -20.29 -7.62
#